data_AF-A0A350WZB1-F1
#
_entry.id   AF-A0A350WZB1-F1
#
_cell.length_a   1.000
_cell.length_b   1.000
_cell.length_c   1.000
_cell.angle_alpha   90.00
_cell.angle_beta   90.00
_cell.angle_gamma   90.00
#
_symmetry.space_group_name_H-M   'P 1'
#
loop_
_entity.id
_entity.type
_entity.pdbx_description
1 polymer ?
#
loop_
_entity_poly.entity_id
_entity_poly.type
_entity_poly.pdbx_seq_one_letter_code
_entity_poly.pdbx_strand_id
1 'polypeptide(L)'
;MYLKGWLLSLLILLIVVWGVVSIRNKTPLEDIKSINLSTDYEIDQVLEDIELLQVNTVNVPIAIQIPDLTSNELSVIDYSEQRAIELIKILKKRGIKVILEPFPWISNGSEYETAYAPADTNLFFEKWQDILMYLIDNIATPYKVDAMIVGSNFTLLEQYEQQWCDLIDNIHEKFHGLVTYKTSWWYTAQWDDETHQIYEAKLTNELFSKVDFISIAAYFELSGQRENTVEELVEAIYATKLHDRQQNVEAEISN
;
A
#
# COMPACT_ATOMS: atom_id res chain seq x y z
N MET A 1 61.66 35.32 33.52
CA MET A 1 60.40 35.78 34.14
C MET A 1 59.28 35.41 33.19
N TYR A 2 58.36 34.59 33.66
CA TYR A 2 57.24 33.98 32.92
C TYR A 2 56.29 35.02 32.31
N LEU A 3 55.72 34.71 31.14
CA LEU A 3 54.26 34.62 30.84
C LEU A 3 54.10 34.54 29.31
N LYS A 4 53.78 33.35 28.78
CA LYS A 4 52.42 32.91 28.37
C LYS A 4 51.80 33.76 27.24
N GLY A 5 51.68 33.13 26.08
CA GLY A 5 50.90 33.63 24.95
C GLY A 5 50.78 32.55 23.87
N TRP A 6 50.10 31.46 24.19
CA TRP A 6 49.62 30.48 23.21
C TRP A 6 48.60 31.18 22.29
N LEU A 7 48.96 31.44 21.04
CA LEU A 7 48.00 31.62 19.96
C LEU A 7 47.82 30.25 19.31
N LEU A 8 46.97 29.44 19.94
CA LEU A 8 46.40 28.27 19.29
C LEU A 8 45.49 28.82 18.19
N SER A 9 45.92 28.65 16.94
CA SER A 9 45.08 28.80 15.78
C SER A 9 43.88 27.87 15.95
N LEU A 10 42.73 28.44 16.29
CA LEU A 10 41.45 27.74 16.38
C LEU A 10 41.04 27.40 14.94
N LEU A 11 41.53 26.26 14.46
CA LEU A 11 41.02 25.60 13.28
C LEU A 11 39.62 25.12 13.67
N ILE A 12 38.61 25.94 13.38
CA ILE A 12 37.21 25.51 13.45
C ILE A 12 37.06 24.49 12.32
N LEU A 13 37.26 23.23 12.67
CA LEU A 13 36.84 22.09 11.89
C LEU A 13 35.31 22.14 11.89
N LEU A 14 34.72 22.85 10.93
CA LEU A 14 33.33 22.68 10.56
C LEU A 14 33.22 21.24 10.05
N ILE A 15 32.96 20.32 10.98
CA ILE A 15 32.35 19.04 10.68
C ILE A 15 30.97 19.41 10.15
N VAL A 16 30.90 19.64 8.84
CA VAL A 16 29.64 19.52 8.13
C VAL A 16 29.30 18.05 8.29
N VAL A 17 28.54 17.74 9.33
CA VAL A 17 27.76 16.52 9.40
C VAL A 17 26.85 16.62 8.19
N TRP A 18 27.30 16.03 7.09
CA TRP A 18 26.44 15.59 6.00
C TRP A 18 25.51 14.57 6.64
N GLY A 19 24.51 15.07 7.37
CA GLY A 19 23.27 14.35 7.55
C GLY A 19 22.76 14.20 6.14
N VAL A 20 23.07 13.05 5.54
CA VAL A 20 22.37 12.57 4.36
C VAL A 20 20.95 12.34 4.83
N VAL A 21 20.17 13.42 4.88
CA VAL A 21 18.75 13.30 4.59
C VAL A 21 18.75 12.87 3.14
N SER A 22 18.80 11.54 2.95
CA SER A 22 18.52 10.93 1.67
C SER A 22 17.07 11.29 1.38
N ILE A 23 16.86 12.43 0.75
CA ILE A 23 15.63 12.68 0.03
C ILE A 23 15.65 11.62 -1.05
N ARG A 24 14.95 10.52 -0.81
CA ARG A 24 14.82 9.42 -1.75
C ARG A 24 14.06 9.96 -2.94
N ASN A 25 14.79 10.47 -3.93
CA ASN A 25 14.24 10.81 -5.23
C ASN A 25 13.95 9.51 -5.97
N LYS A 26 12.92 8.76 -5.53
CA LYS A 26 12.35 7.68 -6.31
C LYS A 26 11.63 8.30 -7.49
N THR A 27 11.79 7.73 -8.68
CA THR A 27 11.04 8.20 -9.84
C THR A 27 9.57 7.88 -9.61
N PRO A 28 8.65 8.86 -9.66
CA PRO A 28 7.23 8.59 -9.60
C PRO A 28 6.85 7.59 -10.69
N LEU A 29 5.85 6.74 -10.41
CA LEU A 29 5.20 6.03 -11.50
C LEU A 29 4.58 7.08 -12.43
N GLU A 30 4.92 7.03 -13.72
CA GLU A 30 4.07 7.60 -14.78
C GLU A 30 2.61 7.14 -14.56
N ASP A 31 1.64 7.81 -15.18
CA ASP A 31 0.21 7.46 -15.11
C ASP A 31 -0.01 5.94 -15.09
N ILE A 32 -0.51 5.45 -13.95
CA ILE A 32 -0.67 4.02 -13.70
C ILE A 32 -1.96 3.59 -14.38
N LYS A 33 -1.84 2.85 -15.48
CA LYS A 33 -2.95 2.11 -16.08
C LYS A 33 -2.73 0.64 -15.76
N SER A 34 -3.42 0.18 -14.72
CA SER A 34 -3.16 -1.13 -14.11
C SER A 34 -4.38 -2.05 -14.15
N ILE A 35 -4.11 -3.35 -14.06
CA ILE A 35 -5.08 -4.39 -13.69
C ILE A 35 -4.69 -4.98 -12.33
N ASN A 36 -5.69 -5.37 -11.55
CA ASN A 36 -5.51 -6.10 -10.31
C ASN A 36 -5.90 -7.56 -10.50
N LEU A 37 -5.01 -8.47 -10.14
CA LEU A 37 -5.25 -9.90 -10.32
C LEU A 37 -5.91 -10.50 -9.07
N SER A 38 -6.78 -11.49 -9.27
CA SER A 38 -7.23 -12.38 -8.19
C SER A 38 -6.09 -13.30 -7.74
N THR A 39 -6.24 -14.09 -6.68
CA THR A 39 -5.20 -15.06 -6.25
C THR A 39 -5.14 -16.33 -7.13
N ASP A 40 -6.16 -16.54 -7.95
CA ASP A 40 -6.36 -17.71 -8.81
C ASP A 40 -6.21 -17.41 -10.32
N TYR A 41 -5.59 -16.28 -10.69
CA TYR A 41 -5.37 -15.90 -12.08
C TYR A 41 -4.63 -16.96 -12.91
N GLU A 42 -4.89 -16.94 -14.22
CA GLU A 42 -4.19 -17.73 -15.24
C GLU A 42 -3.28 -16.81 -16.07
N ILE A 43 -2.00 -17.17 -16.21
CA ILE A 43 -0.99 -16.32 -16.85
C ILE A 43 -1.38 -15.94 -18.28
N ASP A 44 -1.88 -16.90 -19.06
CA ASP A 44 -2.26 -16.64 -20.45
C ASP A 44 -3.38 -15.59 -20.56
N GLN A 45 -4.40 -15.68 -19.70
CA GLN A 45 -5.48 -14.70 -19.64
C GLN A 45 -4.95 -13.31 -19.24
N VAL A 46 -4.05 -13.24 -18.25
CA VAL A 46 -3.42 -11.98 -17.84
C VAL A 46 -2.70 -11.32 -19.03
N LEU A 47 -2.01 -12.10 -19.86
CA LEU A 47 -1.30 -11.57 -21.03
C LEU A 47 -2.27 -11.10 -22.12
N GLU A 48 -3.41 -11.78 -22.31
CA GLU A 48 -4.46 -11.30 -23.21
C GLU A 48 -5.09 -9.98 -22.72
N ASP A 49 -5.40 -9.91 -21.43
CA ASP A 49 -6.01 -8.72 -20.82
C ASP A 49 -5.06 -7.52 -20.87
N ILE A 50 -3.75 -7.74 -20.72
CA ILE A 50 -2.75 -6.67 -20.85
C ILE A 50 -2.79 -6.04 -22.24
N GLU A 51 -2.85 -6.85 -23.30
CA GLU A 51 -2.89 -6.36 -24.68
C GLU A 51 -4.24 -5.72 -25.01
N LEU A 52 -5.34 -6.33 -24.56
CA LEU A 52 -6.70 -5.85 -24.79
C LEU A 52 -6.92 -4.48 -24.13
N LEU A 53 -6.55 -4.37 -22.85
CA LEU A 53 -6.76 -3.17 -22.05
C LEU A 53 -5.62 -2.15 -22.23
N GLN A 54 -4.52 -2.52 -22.88
CA GLN A 54 -3.33 -1.69 -23.07
C GLN A 54 -2.84 -1.11 -21.74
N VAL A 55 -2.64 -1.97 -20.74
CA VAL A 55 -2.15 -1.59 -19.41
C VAL A 55 -0.63 -1.51 -19.42
N ASN A 56 -0.07 -0.64 -18.56
CA ASN A 56 1.37 -0.47 -18.40
C ASN A 56 1.90 -1.07 -17.08
N THR A 57 0.99 -1.47 -16.20
CA THR A 57 1.28 -1.95 -14.86
C THR A 57 0.36 -3.13 -14.52
N VAL A 58 0.84 -4.06 -13.69
CA VAL A 58 0.03 -5.16 -13.16
C VAL A 58 0.28 -5.26 -11.66
N ASN A 59 -0.79 -5.34 -10.88
CA ASN A 59 -0.71 -5.71 -9.47
C ASN A 59 -0.76 -7.24 -9.33
N VAL A 60 0.35 -7.83 -8.88
CA VAL A 60 0.56 -9.28 -8.80
C VAL A 60 0.45 -9.72 -7.35
N PRO A 61 -0.61 -10.48 -6.97
CA PRO A 61 -0.77 -10.97 -5.62
C PRO A 61 0.10 -12.21 -5.36
N ILE A 62 0.64 -12.28 -4.16
CA ILE A 62 1.15 -13.48 -3.51
C ILE A 62 0.29 -13.70 -2.28
N ALA A 63 -0.42 -14.81 -2.25
CA ALA A 63 -1.35 -15.08 -1.18
C ALA A 63 -0.62 -15.47 0.11
N ILE A 64 -0.98 -14.80 1.19
CA ILE A 64 -0.50 -15.07 2.55
C ILE A 64 -1.63 -15.75 3.30
N GLN A 65 -1.47 -17.03 3.61
CA GLN A 65 -2.46 -17.79 4.35
C GLN A 65 -2.61 -17.23 5.75
N ILE A 66 -3.85 -16.94 6.13
CA ILE A 66 -4.27 -16.64 7.50
C ILE A 66 -5.45 -17.55 7.83
N PRO A 67 -5.38 -18.43 8.85
CA PRO A 67 -6.43 -19.41 9.10
C PRO A 67 -7.82 -18.81 9.38
N ASP A 68 -7.88 -17.72 10.14
CA ASP A 68 -9.11 -17.06 10.57
C ASP A 68 -8.86 -15.59 10.94
N LEU A 69 -9.95 -14.85 11.20
CA LEU A 69 -9.93 -13.41 11.49
C LEU A 69 -9.12 -13.03 12.73
N THR A 70 -8.80 -13.97 13.62
CA THR A 70 -8.07 -13.73 14.87
C THR A 70 -6.71 -14.41 14.92
N SER A 71 -6.35 -15.15 13.88
CA SER A 71 -5.12 -15.92 13.89
C SER A 71 -3.89 -15.02 13.91
N ASN A 72 -2.81 -15.51 14.52
CA ASN A 72 -1.48 -14.94 14.38
C ASN A 72 -0.59 -15.80 13.48
N GLU A 73 -1.14 -16.84 12.85
CA GLU A 73 -0.41 -17.68 11.90
C GLU A 73 -0.47 -17.04 10.51
N LEU A 74 0.71 -16.79 9.93
CA LEU A 74 0.89 -16.18 8.62
C LEU A 74 1.91 -17.03 7.86
N SER A 75 1.60 -17.43 6.64
CA SER A 75 2.55 -18.13 5.77
C SER A 75 2.33 -17.81 4.30
N VAL A 76 3.42 -17.75 3.53
CA VAL A 76 3.34 -17.63 2.07
C VAL A 76 2.82 -18.94 1.49
N ILE A 77 1.90 -18.89 0.53
CA ILE A 77 1.45 -20.08 -0.20
C ILE A 77 2.36 -20.34 -1.40
N ASP A 78 3.14 -21.42 -1.34
CA ASP A 78 4.16 -21.80 -2.33
C ASP A 78 3.67 -21.73 -3.80
N TYR A 79 2.49 -22.27 -4.08
CA TYR A 79 1.95 -22.27 -5.46
C TYR A 79 1.61 -20.85 -5.95
N SER A 80 1.12 -19.97 -5.07
CA SER A 80 0.85 -18.57 -5.41
C SER A 80 2.16 -17.82 -5.66
N GLU A 81 3.17 -18.06 -4.83
CA GLU A 81 4.51 -17.48 -4.98
C GLU A 81 5.17 -17.88 -6.31
N GLN A 82 5.19 -19.17 -6.62
CA GLN A 82 5.81 -19.69 -7.85
C GLN A 82 5.17 -19.09 -9.10
N ARG A 83 3.84 -18.97 -9.11
CA ARG A 83 3.09 -18.38 -10.22
C ARG A 83 3.35 -16.88 -10.36
N ALA A 84 3.42 -16.15 -9.24
CA ALA A 84 3.79 -14.74 -9.24
C ALA A 84 5.20 -14.54 -9.80
N ILE A 85 6.18 -15.35 -9.38
CA ILE A 85 7.55 -15.30 -9.90
C ILE A 85 7.58 -15.54 -11.42
N GLU A 86 6.82 -16.52 -11.92
CA GLU A 86 6.71 -16.80 -13.36
C GLU A 86 6.15 -15.61 -14.12
N LEU A 87 5.01 -15.07 -13.68
CA LEU A 87 4.37 -13.92 -14.31
C LEU A 87 5.28 -12.69 -14.28
N ILE A 88 5.87 -12.35 -13.12
CA ILE A 88 6.76 -11.18 -12.98
C ILE A 88 7.90 -11.25 -13.99
N LYS A 89 8.53 -12.42 -14.18
CA LYS A 89 9.61 -12.58 -15.19
C LYS A 89 9.13 -12.25 -16.60
N ILE A 90 7.89 -12.62 -16.95
CA ILE A 90 7.29 -12.32 -18.26
C ILE A 90 7.02 -10.82 -18.38
N LEU A 91 6.37 -10.23 -17.38
CA LEU A 91 6.02 -8.80 -17.35
C LEU A 91 7.25 -7.91 -17.48
N LYS A 92 8.31 -8.18 -16.71
CA LYS A 92 9.55 -7.39 -16.76
C LYS A 92 10.25 -7.48 -18.11
N LYS A 93 10.20 -8.64 -18.79
CA LYS A 93 10.74 -8.78 -20.17
C LYS A 93 9.95 -7.95 -21.20
N ARG A 94 8.65 -7.73 -20.95
CA ARG A 94 7.78 -6.90 -21.78
C ARG A 94 7.79 -5.42 -21.41
N GLY A 95 8.57 -5.02 -20.40
CA GLY A 95 8.59 -3.65 -19.90
C GLY A 95 7.33 -3.23 -19.15
N ILE A 96 6.49 -4.18 -18.74
CA ILE A 96 5.32 -3.92 -17.89
C ILE A 96 5.79 -3.76 -16.45
N LYS A 97 5.28 -2.73 -15.77
CA LYS A 97 5.58 -2.44 -14.36
C LYS A 97 4.82 -3.42 -13.46
N VAL A 98 5.40 -3.74 -12.32
CA VAL A 98 4.83 -4.69 -11.35
C VAL A 98 4.66 -3.99 -10.02
N ILE A 99 3.45 -4.07 -9.48
CA ILE A 99 3.15 -3.84 -8.07
C ILE A 99 3.02 -5.21 -7.42
N LEU A 100 3.83 -5.53 -6.41
CA LEU A 100 3.73 -6.78 -5.68
C LEU A 100 2.79 -6.62 -4.48
N GLU A 101 1.78 -7.49 -4.37
CA GLU A 101 0.84 -7.49 -3.26
C GLU A 101 0.97 -8.78 -2.43
N PRO A 102 1.51 -8.73 -1.21
CA PRO A 102 1.26 -9.73 -0.18
C PRO A 102 -0.23 -9.68 0.19
N PHE A 103 -1.03 -10.56 -0.41
CA PHE A 103 -2.49 -10.55 -0.29
C PHE A 103 -2.94 -11.39 0.91
N PRO A 104 -3.63 -10.81 1.92
CA PRO A 104 -4.13 -11.56 3.07
C PRO A 104 -5.22 -12.54 2.64
N TRP A 105 -4.91 -13.84 2.58
CA TRP A 105 -5.86 -14.88 2.22
C TRP A 105 -6.45 -15.53 3.47
N ILE A 106 -7.49 -14.91 4.02
CA ILE A 106 -8.08 -15.27 5.32
C ILE A 106 -9.14 -16.35 5.15
N SER A 107 -9.05 -17.43 5.94
CA SER A 107 -9.98 -18.57 5.89
C SER A 107 -10.19 -19.11 4.47
N ASN A 108 -9.11 -19.20 3.69
CA ASN A 108 -9.14 -19.60 2.28
C ASN A 108 -10.03 -18.69 1.41
N GLY A 109 -10.17 -17.42 1.79
CA GLY A 109 -10.80 -16.35 1.00
C GLY A 109 -12.28 -16.18 1.29
N SER A 110 -12.82 -16.86 2.31
CA SER A 110 -14.20 -16.64 2.74
C SER A 110 -14.36 -15.40 3.62
N GLU A 111 -13.27 -14.89 4.19
CA GLU A 111 -13.26 -13.76 5.11
C GLU A 111 -12.43 -12.60 4.56
N TYR A 112 -12.80 -11.39 4.97
CA TYR A 112 -12.22 -10.14 4.46
C TYR A 112 -11.22 -9.53 5.44
N GLU A 113 -10.14 -9.00 4.91
CA GLU A 113 -9.05 -8.36 5.64
C GLU A 113 -9.47 -7.10 6.40
N THR A 114 -10.57 -6.46 6.01
CA THR A 114 -11.18 -5.33 6.73
C THR A 114 -11.70 -5.72 8.12
N ALA A 115 -11.99 -7.00 8.33
CA ALA A 115 -12.47 -7.54 9.60
C ALA A 115 -11.36 -8.25 10.41
N TYR A 116 -10.14 -8.30 9.88
CA TYR A 116 -9.04 -9.03 10.51
C TYR A 116 -8.58 -8.33 11.80
N ALA A 117 -8.58 -9.08 12.89
CA ALA A 117 -8.26 -8.63 14.24
C ALA A 117 -7.44 -9.72 14.97
N PRO A 118 -6.12 -9.82 14.69
CA PRO A 118 -5.25 -10.84 15.27
C PRO A 118 -5.31 -10.83 16.80
N ALA A 119 -5.26 -12.01 17.42
CA ALA A 119 -5.35 -12.17 18.88
C ALA A 119 -4.20 -11.46 19.61
N ASP A 120 -3.01 -11.41 19.00
CA ASP A 120 -1.85 -10.63 19.44
C ASP A 120 -1.37 -9.69 18.34
N THR A 121 -1.73 -8.41 18.43
CA THR A 121 -1.34 -7.39 17.45
C THR A 121 0.19 -7.28 17.29
N ASN A 122 0.97 -7.37 18.37
CA ASN A 122 2.42 -7.22 18.28
C ASN A 122 3.05 -8.39 17.52
N LEU A 123 2.58 -9.61 17.82
CA LEU A 123 3.03 -10.81 17.11
C LEU A 123 2.63 -10.77 15.63
N PHE A 124 1.47 -10.17 15.30
CA PHE A 124 1.12 -9.93 13.90
C PHE A 124 2.14 -9.04 13.20
N PHE A 125 2.49 -7.87 13.75
CA PHE A 125 3.44 -6.95 13.11
C PHE A 125 4.83 -7.55 12.96
N GLU A 126 5.31 -8.32 13.95
CA GLU A 126 6.57 -9.07 13.87
C GLU A 126 6.56 -10.04 12.67
N LYS A 127 5.55 -10.92 12.61
CA LYS A 127 5.46 -11.93 11.55
C LYS A 127 5.16 -11.33 10.18
N TRP A 128 4.34 -10.28 10.12
CA TRP A 128 4.04 -9.58 8.88
C TRP A 128 5.31 -8.92 8.33
N GLN A 129 6.12 -8.28 9.18
CA GLN A 129 7.43 -7.78 8.78
C GLN A 129 8.32 -8.90 8.22
N ASP A 130 8.40 -10.06 8.88
CA ASP A 130 9.19 -11.19 8.39
C ASP A 130 8.72 -11.66 6.99
N ILE A 131 7.41 -11.75 6.76
CA ILE A 131 6.84 -12.07 5.44
C ILE A 131 7.26 -11.02 4.41
N LEU A 132 7.11 -9.72 4.70
CA LEU A 132 7.48 -8.66 3.77
C LEU A 132 8.97 -8.68 3.46
N MET A 133 9.83 -8.88 4.45
CA MET A 133 11.28 -8.99 4.27
C MET A 133 11.64 -10.21 3.41
N TYR A 134 11.00 -11.34 3.64
CA TYR A 134 11.17 -12.54 2.82
C TYR A 134 10.82 -12.25 1.35
N LEU A 135 9.66 -11.62 1.09
CA LEU A 135 9.24 -11.29 -0.27
C LEU A 135 10.17 -10.26 -0.93
N ILE A 136 10.70 -9.30 -0.17
CA ILE A 136 11.69 -8.33 -0.66
C ILE A 136 12.97 -9.03 -1.11
N ASP A 137 13.52 -9.90 -0.25
CA ASP A 137 14.81 -10.55 -0.48
C ASP A 137 14.74 -11.60 -1.60
N ASN A 138 13.62 -12.33 -1.71
CA ASN A 138 13.49 -13.45 -2.64
C ASN A 138 12.77 -13.10 -3.95
N ILE A 139 12.00 -12.00 -3.98
CA ILE A 139 11.13 -11.67 -5.12
C ILE A 139 11.29 -10.22 -5.56
N ALA A 140 10.96 -9.25 -4.70
CA ALA A 140 10.87 -7.85 -5.12
C ALA A 140 12.22 -7.31 -5.63
N THR A 141 13.30 -7.57 -4.88
CA THR A 141 14.66 -7.14 -5.26
C THR A 141 15.21 -7.97 -6.43
N PRO A 142 15.22 -9.32 -6.39
CA PRO A 142 15.78 -10.12 -7.49
C PRO A 142 15.09 -9.90 -8.84
N TYR A 143 13.79 -9.68 -8.84
CA TYR A 143 13.01 -9.48 -10.06
C TYR A 143 12.70 -8.01 -10.37
N LYS A 144 13.27 -7.08 -9.59
CA LYS A 144 13.15 -5.62 -9.82
C LYS A 144 11.69 -5.17 -9.94
N VAL A 145 10.87 -5.58 -8.98
CA VAL A 145 9.50 -5.10 -8.82
C VAL A 145 9.52 -3.58 -8.61
N ASP A 146 8.55 -2.88 -9.21
CA ASP A 146 8.54 -1.41 -9.27
C ASP A 146 7.90 -0.81 -8.01
N ALA A 147 6.86 -1.45 -7.47
CA ALA A 147 6.25 -1.07 -6.20
C ALA A 147 5.80 -2.27 -5.37
N MET A 148 5.60 -2.08 -4.07
CA MET A 148 5.09 -3.10 -3.14
C MET A 148 3.98 -2.51 -2.27
N ILE A 149 2.87 -3.24 -2.15
CA ILE A 149 1.81 -2.96 -1.18
C ILE A 149 2.25 -3.58 0.15
N VAL A 150 2.41 -2.78 1.20
CA VAL A 150 2.91 -3.26 2.52
C VAL A 150 1.78 -3.60 3.49
N GLY A 151 0.57 -3.15 3.20
CA GLY A 151 -0.66 -3.50 3.89
C GLY A 151 -1.84 -3.32 2.95
N SER A 152 -2.80 -4.22 3.02
CA SER A 152 -3.96 -4.25 2.14
C SER A 152 -5.21 -4.32 3.02
N ASN A 153 -5.96 -3.22 3.06
CA ASN A 153 -7.28 -3.09 3.69
C ASN A 153 -7.37 -3.56 5.15
N PHE A 154 -6.28 -3.49 5.92
CA PHE A 154 -6.27 -3.86 7.34
C PHE A 154 -6.91 -2.77 8.23
N THR A 155 -8.19 -2.46 7.99
CA THR A 155 -8.93 -1.35 8.62
C THR A 155 -8.82 -1.33 10.15
N LEU A 156 -8.94 -2.49 10.80
CA LEU A 156 -8.84 -2.58 12.27
C LEU A 156 -7.39 -2.42 12.80
N LEU A 157 -6.39 -2.51 11.92
CA LEU A 157 -4.98 -2.39 12.28
C LEU A 157 -4.37 -1.03 11.92
N GLU A 158 -5.05 -0.19 11.14
CA GLU A 158 -4.56 1.15 10.78
C GLU A 158 -4.36 2.05 12.01
N GLN A 159 -5.10 1.81 13.10
CA GLN A 159 -4.94 2.54 14.37
C GLN A 159 -3.58 2.33 15.05
N TYR A 160 -2.82 1.31 14.67
CA TYR A 160 -1.48 1.03 15.20
C TYR A 160 -0.41 1.79 14.38
N GLU A 161 -0.55 3.12 14.35
CA GLU A 161 0.21 4.00 13.46
C GLU A 161 1.72 3.84 13.64
N GLN A 162 2.21 3.82 14.88
CA GLN A 162 3.64 3.68 15.15
C GLN A 162 4.21 2.36 14.62
N GLN A 163 3.49 1.25 14.81
CA GLN A 163 3.92 -0.06 14.30
C GLN A 163 3.97 -0.09 12.77
N TRP A 164 3.00 0.53 12.09
CA TRP A 164 3.05 0.69 10.64
C TRP A 164 4.21 1.58 10.19
N CYS A 165 4.41 2.71 10.86
CA CYS A 165 5.51 3.62 10.58
C CYS A 165 6.87 2.91 10.70
N ASP A 166 7.10 2.19 11.79
CA ASP A 166 8.34 1.44 12.03
C ASP A 166 8.54 0.34 10.98
N LEU A 167 7.48 -0.40 10.65
CA LEU A 167 7.51 -1.44 9.61
C LEU A 167 7.84 -0.86 8.23
N ILE A 168 7.23 0.27 7.85
CA ILE A 168 7.48 0.92 6.56
C ILE A 168 8.90 1.49 6.50
N ASP A 169 9.38 2.10 7.59
CA ASP A 169 10.75 2.59 7.67
C ASP A 169 11.76 1.43 7.51
N ASN A 170 11.51 0.29 8.15
CA ASN A 170 12.34 -0.93 7.98
C ASN A 170 12.31 -1.46 6.54
N ILE A 171 11.13 -1.49 5.90
CA ILE A 171 11.01 -1.91 4.48
C ILE A 171 11.81 -0.98 3.60
N HIS A 172 11.74 0.32 3.87
CA HIS A 172 12.50 1.30 3.14
C HIS A 172 14.00 1.05 3.20
N GLU A 173 14.57 0.59 4.33
CA GLU A 173 16.00 0.29 4.41
C GLU A 173 16.46 -0.77 3.39
N LYS A 174 15.59 -1.70 3.01
CA LYS A 174 15.93 -2.83 2.12
C LYS A 174 15.35 -2.75 0.71
N PHE A 175 14.13 -2.22 0.56
CA PHE A 175 13.44 -2.14 -0.71
C PHE A 175 13.59 -0.74 -1.33
N HIS A 176 14.12 -0.70 -2.54
CA HIS A 176 14.38 0.54 -3.27
C HIS A 176 13.29 0.91 -4.27
N GLY A 177 12.31 0.04 -4.50
CA GLY A 177 11.09 0.37 -5.25
C GLY A 177 10.14 1.25 -4.44
N LEU A 178 8.98 1.55 -5.00
CA LEU A 178 7.96 2.36 -4.34
C LEU A 178 7.17 1.53 -3.33
N VAL A 179 6.82 2.11 -2.20
CA VAL A 179 6.04 1.50 -1.14
C VAL A 179 4.70 2.20 -1.07
N THR A 180 3.61 1.42 -1.03
CA THR A 180 2.26 1.93 -0.82
C THR A 180 1.55 1.12 0.24
N TYR A 181 0.59 1.75 0.90
CA TYR A 181 -0.41 1.10 1.74
C TYR A 181 -1.75 1.24 1.04
N LYS A 182 -2.44 0.11 0.82
CA LYS A 182 -3.76 0.09 0.20
C LYS A 182 -4.82 0.11 1.30
N THR A 183 -5.44 1.26 1.52
CA THR A 183 -6.50 1.40 2.53
C THR A 183 -7.88 1.12 1.95
N SER A 184 -8.81 0.70 2.80
CA SER A 184 -10.22 0.51 2.43
C SER A 184 -10.87 1.87 2.12
N TRP A 185 -11.87 1.86 1.23
CA TRP A 185 -12.77 3.00 1.07
C TRP A 185 -13.49 3.35 2.39
N TRP A 186 -14.04 4.55 2.45
CA TRP A 186 -14.85 5.07 3.54
C TRP A 186 -16.08 5.76 2.96
N TYR A 187 -17.04 6.11 3.82
CA TYR A 187 -18.09 7.04 3.44
C TYR A 187 -18.17 8.15 4.47
N THR A 188 -18.57 9.33 3.98
CA THR A 188 -19.10 10.41 4.80
C THR A 188 -20.56 10.61 4.44
N ALA A 189 -21.35 11.17 5.35
CA ALA A 189 -22.71 11.57 5.07
C ALA A 189 -22.97 12.90 5.75
N GLN A 190 -23.52 13.87 5.02
CA GLN A 190 -23.78 15.23 5.53
C GLN A 190 -24.59 15.23 6.85
N TRP A 191 -25.43 14.22 7.05
CA TRP A 191 -26.28 14.07 8.22
C TRP A 191 -25.66 13.20 9.34
N ASP A 192 -24.45 12.67 9.16
CA ASP A 192 -23.75 11.79 10.11
C ASP A 192 -22.35 12.32 10.44
N ASP A 193 -22.25 13.02 11.57
CA ASP A 193 -20.97 13.57 12.04
C ASP A 193 -19.95 12.49 12.41
N GLU A 194 -20.37 11.27 12.79
CA GLU A 194 -19.46 10.18 13.15
C GLU A 194 -18.65 9.72 11.94
N THR A 195 -19.29 9.66 10.78
CA THR A 195 -18.64 9.25 9.53
C THR A 195 -17.55 10.22 9.09
N HIS A 196 -17.74 11.52 9.33
CA HIS A 196 -16.72 12.52 9.11
C HIS A 196 -15.56 12.40 10.10
N GLN A 197 -15.82 12.09 11.37
CA GLN A 197 -14.75 11.86 12.35
C GLN A 197 -13.88 10.64 11.98
N ILE A 198 -14.50 9.57 11.46
CA ILE A 198 -13.78 8.39 10.95
C ILE A 198 -12.91 8.77 9.74
N TYR A 199 -13.44 9.57 8.82
CA TYR A 199 -12.68 10.07 7.68
C TYR A 199 -11.50 10.97 8.12
N GLU A 200 -11.73 11.93 9.01
CA GLU A 200 -10.68 12.82 9.53
C GLU A 200 -9.58 12.01 10.24
N ALA A 201 -9.95 11.02 11.06
CA ALA A 201 -8.97 10.14 11.71
C ALA A 201 -8.11 9.39 10.68
N LYS A 202 -8.71 8.93 9.57
CA LYS A 202 -7.99 8.31 8.46
C LYS A 202 -7.07 9.33 7.74
N LEU A 203 -7.57 10.53 7.45
CA LEU A 203 -6.82 11.60 6.78
C LEU A 203 -5.57 11.99 7.58
N THR A 204 -5.67 12.02 8.91
CA THR A 204 -4.57 12.41 9.79
C THR A 204 -3.65 11.26 10.23
N ASN A 205 -3.90 10.02 9.78
CA ASN A 205 -3.12 8.86 10.22
C ASN A 205 -1.68 8.93 9.70
N GLU A 206 -0.72 8.87 10.61
CA GLU A 206 0.71 9.06 10.30
C GLU A 206 1.27 8.01 9.35
N LEU A 207 0.67 6.81 9.26
CA LEU A 207 1.12 5.76 8.36
C LEU A 207 1.16 6.23 6.90
N PHE A 208 0.20 7.07 6.50
CA PHE A 208 0.11 7.55 5.12
C PHE A 208 1.23 8.53 4.76
N SER A 209 1.86 9.15 5.77
CA SER A 209 3.04 10.01 5.56
C SER A 209 4.33 9.23 5.26
N LYS A 210 4.32 7.91 5.50
CA LYS A 210 5.50 7.04 5.39
C LYS A 210 5.62 6.34 4.05
N VAL A 211 4.53 6.24 3.30
CA VAL A 211 4.49 5.57 1.99
C VAL A 211 4.85 6.55 0.88
N ASP A 212 5.32 6.05 -0.27
CA ASP A 212 5.63 6.91 -1.42
C ASP A 212 4.38 7.38 -2.17
N PHE A 213 3.30 6.60 -2.08
CA PHE A 213 1.97 6.98 -2.54
C PHE A 213 0.89 6.19 -1.79
N ILE A 214 -0.28 6.79 -1.63
CA ILE A 214 -1.44 6.16 -1.01
C ILE A 214 -2.24 5.43 -2.10
N SER A 215 -2.69 4.21 -1.81
CA SER A 215 -3.66 3.52 -2.67
C SER A 215 -4.93 3.24 -1.89
N ILE A 216 -6.07 3.22 -2.59
CA ILE A 216 -7.39 3.05 -1.97
C ILE A 216 -8.14 1.95 -2.73
N ALA A 217 -8.72 1.00 -2.02
CA ALA A 217 -9.72 0.09 -2.56
C ALA A 217 -11.06 0.86 -2.76
N ALA A 218 -11.11 1.67 -3.81
CA ALA A 218 -12.09 2.75 -4.01
C ALA A 218 -13.50 2.29 -4.44
N TYR A 219 -14.11 1.39 -3.67
CA TYR A 219 -15.49 0.92 -3.87
C TYR A 219 -16.54 1.89 -3.31
N PHE A 220 -16.40 3.18 -3.60
CA PHE A 220 -17.32 4.21 -3.11
C PHE A 220 -18.73 4.03 -3.72
N GLU A 221 -19.74 4.14 -2.86
CA GLU A 221 -21.13 3.95 -3.26
C GLU A 221 -21.73 5.25 -3.81
N LEU A 222 -21.95 5.30 -5.12
CA LEU A 222 -22.36 6.53 -5.81
C LEU A 222 -23.89 6.73 -5.84
N SER A 223 -24.64 5.70 -6.21
CA SER A 223 -26.09 5.80 -6.49
C SER A 223 -26.82 4.52 -6.09
N GLY A 224 -28.07 4.68 -5.64
CA GLY A 224 -28.99 3.56 -5.36
C GLY A 224 -29.84 3.14 -6.56
N GLN A 225 -29.66 3.80 -7.72
CA GLN A 225 -30.40 3.43 -8.92
C GLN A 225 -29.86 2.14 -9.54
N ARG A 226 -30.76 1.33 -10.11
CA ARG A 226 -30.40 0.09 -10.79
C ARG A 226 -29.60 0.34 -12.08
N GLU A 227 -29.95 1.40 -12.80
CA GLU A 227 -29.30 1.82 -14.04
C GLU A 227 -28.97 3.30 -13.88
N ASN A 228 -27.75 3.69 -14.26
CA ASN A 228 -27.29 5.07 -14.26
C ASN A 228 -26.67 5.36 -15.62
N THR A 229 -26.82 6.59 -16.09
CA THR A 229 -26.05 7.15 -17.21
C THR A 229 -24.61 7.47 -16.75
N VAL A 230 -23.71 7.70 -17.71
CA VAL A 230 -22.34 8.11 -17.41
C VAL A 230 -22.33 9.45 -16.68
N GLU A 231 -23.16 10.39 -17.14
CA GLU A 231 -23.30 11.72 -16.56
C GLU A 231 -23.76 11.65 -15.10
N GLU A 232 -24.76 10.81 -14.79
CA GLU A 232 -25.23 10.62 -13.41
C GLU A 232 -24.14 10.04 -12.49
N LEU A 233 -23.32 9.10 -13.00
CA LEU A 233 -22.21 8.55 -12.22
C LEU A 233 -21.11 9.59 -11.99
N VAL A 234 -20.77 10.38 -13.02
CA VAL A 234 -19.79 11.48 -12.89
C VAL A 234 -20.28 12.53 -11.89
N GLU A 235 -21.54 12.93 -11.94
CA GLU A 235 -22.13 13.83 -10.96
C GLU A 235 -22.12 13.23 -9.54
N ALA A 236 -22.40 11.95 -9.41
CA ALA A 236 -22.44 11.26 -8.13
C ALA A 236 -21.05 11.09 -7.47
N ILE A 237 -19.94 11.21 -8.23
CA ILE A 237 -18.59 11.28 -7.66
C ILE A 237 -18.41 12.57 -6.85
N TYR A 238 -18.97 13.69 -7.30
CA TYR A 238 -18.87 14.99 -6.61
C TYR A 238 -19.90 15.16 -5.49
N ALA A 239 -21.00 14.40 -5.53
CA ALA A 239 -22.03 14.38 -4.49
C ALA A 239 -22.85 13.08 -4.59
N THR A 240 -22.45 12.07 -3.80
CA THR A 240 -23.11 10.75 -3.81
C THR A 240 -24.60 10.87 -3.53
N LYS A 241 -25.39 10.06 -4.25
CA LYS A 241 -26.86 10.05 -4.18
C LYS A 241 -27.40 8.92 -3.31
N LEU A 242 -26.61 7.85 -3.10
CA LEU A 242 -27.02 6.76 -2.24
C LEU A 242 -27.27 7.29 -0.82
N HIS A 243 -28.44 6.98 -0.25
CA HIS A 243 -28.89 7.41 1.08
C HIS A 243 -28.82 8.92 1.34
N ASP A 244 -28.84 9.76 0.29
CA ASP A 244 -28.69 11.22 0.39
C ASP A 244 -27.45 11.62 1.22
N ARG A 245 -26.34 10.87 1.08
CA ARG A 245 -25.10 11.13 1.81
C ARG A 245 -24.44 12.44 1.40
N GLN A 246 -24.48 12.77 0.11
CA GLN A 246 -23.84 13.96 -0.48
C GLN A 246 -22.32 14.01 -0.24
N GLN A 247 -21.67 12.83 -0.13
CA GLN A 247 -20.21 12.71 -0.05
C GLN A 247 -19.57 13.23 -1.34
N ASN A 248 -18.53 14.04 -1.22
CA ASN A 248 -17.70 14.43 -2.35
C ASN A 248 -16.46 13.52 -2.41
N VAL A 249 -16.58 12.42 -3.15
CA VAL A 249 -15.56 11.36 -3.22
C VAL A 249 -14.25 11.89 -3.82
N GLU A 250 -14.33 12.71 -4.87
CA GLU A 250 -13.13 13.25 -5.52
C GLU A 250 -12.35 14.19 -4.61
N ALA A 251 -13.05 15.08 -3.90
CA ALA A 251 -12.40 15.98 -2.94
C ALA A 251 -11.77 15.20 -1.79
N GLU A 252 -12.47 14.21 -1.23
CA GLU A 252 -11.96 13.45 -0.08
C GLU A 252 -10.75 12.57 -0.40
N ILE A 253 -10.65 12.06 -1.63
CA ILE A 253 -9.47 11.32 -2.11
C ILE A 253 -8.29 12.27 -2.37
N SER A 254 -8.56 13.54 -2.69
CA SER A 254 -7.53 14.51 -3.11
C SER A 254 -6.94 15.33 -1.96
N ASN A 255 -7.51 15.25 -0.76
CA ASN A 255 -7.04 15.93 0.45
C ASN A 255 -5.70 15.37 0.94
#